data_AF-A0A151R856-F1
#
_entry.id   AF-A0A151R856-F1
#
_cell.length_a   1.000
_cell.length_b   1.000
_cell.length_c   1.000
_cell.angle_alpha   90.00
_cell.angle_beta   90.00
_cell.angle_gamma   90.00
#
_symmetry.space_group_name_H-M   'P 1'
#
loop_
_entity.id
_entity.type
_entity.pdbx_description
1 polymer ?
#
loop_
_entity_poly.entity_id
_entity_poly.type
_entity_poly.pdbx_seq_one_letter_code
_entity_poly.pdbx_strand_id
1 'polypeptide(L)' 'ETPYRLTCGADAMIPMEVRETSQRCLTFDSEQNAQEIAVNLDLIDELREEAQIHEEACKLQASRRYNTRVRPRSF' A
#
# COMPACT_ATOMS: atom_id res chain seq x y z
N GLU A 1 2.08 51.15 -4.31
CA GLU A 1 2.20 50.42 -5.59
C GLU A 1 2.54 48.97 -5.31
N THR A 2 1.71 48.05 -5.78
CA THR A 2 1.89 46.59 -5.63
C THR A 2 2.84 46.07 -6.72
N PRO A 3 3.96 45.40 -6.38
CA PRO A 3 5.04 45.12 -7.34
C PRO A 3 4.91 43.75 -8.03
N TYR A 4 3.70 43.23 -8.24
CA TYR A 4 3.55 41.95 -8.96
C TYR A 4 2.35 42.00 -9.90
N ARG A 5 2.67 42.21 -11.17
CA ARG A 5 1.75 42.03 -12.29
C ARG A 5 1.96 40.61 -12.82
N LEU A 6 1.17 39.66 -12.32
CA LEU A 6 1.08 38.33 -12.95
C LEU A 6 0.27 38.49 -14.24
N THR A 7 0.96 38.61 -15.37
CA THR A 7 0.33 38.48 -16.68
C THR A 7 0.09 37.00 -16.95
N CYS A 8 -1.03 36.47 -16.48
CA CYS A 8 -1.59 35.22 -16.99
C CYS A 8 -2.19 35.50 -18.37
N GLY A 9 -1.32 35.55 -19.37
CA GLY A 9 -1.66 35.94 -20.73
C GLY A 9 -0.94 35.06 -21.75
N ALA A 10 -1.15 33.75 -21.67
CA ALA A 10 -0.98 32.82 -22.76
C ALA A 10 -1.66 31.51 -22.35
N ASP A 11 -2.28 30.83 -23.31
CA ASP A 11 -2.65 29.42 -23.27
C ASP A 11 -1.36 28.58 -23.10
N ALA A 12 -0.70 28.71 -21.96
CA ALA A 12 0.48 27.96 -21.63
C ALA A 12 0.04 26.56 -21.26
N MET A 13 -0.20 25.74 -22.29
CA MET A 13 -0.23 24.30 -22.15
C MET A 13 1.08 23.92 -21.46
N ILE A 14 1.00 23.52 -20.20
CA ILE A 14 2.16 23.00 -19.47
C ILE A 14 2.65 21.83 -20.30
N PRO A 15 3.87 21.87 -20.89
CA PRO A 15 4.39 20.68 -21.54
C PRO A 15 4.50 19.66 -20.42
N MET A 16 3.65 18.63 -20.47
CA MET A 16 3.81 17.48 -19.60
C MET A 16 5.23 17.02 -19.85
N GLU A 17 6.06 17.04 -18.81
CA GLU A 17 7.40 16.48 -18.88
C GLU A 17 7.21 15.02 -19.28
N VAL A 18 7.36 14.75 -20.58
CA VAL A 18 7.63 13.40 -21.05
C VAL A 18 8.99 13.15 -20.47
N ARG A 19 9.02 12.62 -19.24
CA ARG A 19 10.22 12.13 -18.59
C ARG A 19 10.99 11.40 -19.67
N GLU A 20 12.22 11.83 -19.94
CA GLU A 20 13.16 11.09 -20.80
C GLU A 20 12.92 9.61 -20.57
N THR A 21 12.80 8.82 -21.66
CA THR A 21 12.42 7.40 -21.62
C THR A 21 13.17 6.71 -20.49
N SER A 22 12.52 6.62 -19.33
CA SER A 22 13.22 6.17 -18.14
C SER A 22 13.53 4.70 -18.35
N GLN A 23 14.56 4.16 -17.70
CA GLN A 23 14.85 2.73 -17.80
C GLN A 23 13.59 1.89 -17.52
N ARG A 24 12.75 2.32 -16.58
CA ARG A 24 11.44 1.71 -16.29
C ARG A 24 10.47 1.70 -17.46
N CYS A 25 10.48 2.73 -18.31
CA CYS A 25 9.66 2.80 -19.52
C CYS A 25 10.25 1.94 -20.65
N LEU A 26 11.58 1.89 -20.76
CA LEU A 26 12.28 1.11 -21.79
C LEU A 26 12.15 -0.39 -21.56
N THR A 27 12.12 -0.83 -20.30
CA THR A 27 12.01 -2.24 -19.91
C THR A 27 10.59 -2.60 -19.48
N PHE A 28 9.59 -1.77 -19.77
CA PHE A 28 8.21 -2.06 -19.39
C PHE A 28 7.65 -3.17 -20.28
N ASP A 29 7.33 -4.30 -19.67
CA ASP A 29 6.61 -5.39 -20.32
C ASP A 29 5.20 -5.47 -19.73
N SER A 30 4.21 -5.10 -20.55
CA SER A 30 2.81 -5.12 -20.14
C SER A 30 2.24 -6.52 -20.00
N GLU A 31 2.72 -7.48 -20.79
CA GLU A 31 2.23 -8.86 -20.75
C GLU A 31 2.75 -9.56 -19.50
N GLN A 32 4.04 -9.41 -19.20
CA GLN A 32 4.63 -9.92 -17.96
C GLN A 32 3.93 -9.30 -16.74
N ASN A 33 3.73 -7.98 -16.73
CA ASN A 33 3.05 -7.31 -15.62
C ASN A 33 1.60 -7.81 -15.44
N ALA A 34 0.86 -8.06 -16.52
CA ALA A 34 -0.48 -8.62 -16.44
C ALA A 34 -0.49 -10.04 -15.86
N GLN A 35 0.48 -10.88 -16.24
CA GLN A 35 0.65 -12.23 -15.69
C GLN A 35 1.00 -12.18 -14.20
N GLU A 36 1.94 -11.32 -13.79
CA GLU A 36 2.30 -11.15 -12.39
C GLU A 36 1.13 -10.63 -11.54
N ILE A 37 0.31 -9.72 -12.08
CA ILE A 37 -0.91 -9.28 -11.40
C ILE A 37 -1.88 -10.44 -11.19
N ALA A 38 -2.10 -11.28 -12.20
CA ALA A 38 -2.99 -12.44 -12.07
C ALA A 38 -2.48 -13.40 -10.98
N VAL A 39 -1.19 -13.73 -10.99
CA VAL A 39 -0.57 -14.57 -9.95
C VAL A 39 -0.71 -13.94 -8.57
N ASN A 40 -0.45 -12.64 -8.44
CA ASN A 40 -0.59 -11.96 -7.16
C ASN A 40 -2.04 -12.00 -6.66
N LEU A 41 -3.03 -11.83 -7.54
CA LEU A 41 -4.44 -11.92 -7.18
C LEU A 41 -4.81 -13.32 -6.68
N ASP A 42 -4.31 -14.37 -7.32
CA ASP A 42 -4.52 -15.75 -6.89
C ASP A 42 -3.91 -16.02 -5.49
N LEU A 43 -2.76 -15.41 -5.18
CA LEU A 43 -2.06 -15.58 -3.90
C LEU A 43 -2.64 -14.75 -2.74
N ILE A 44 -3.47 -13.74 -3.02
CA ILE A 44 -3.99 -12.83 -1.97
C ILE A 44 -4.79 -13.60 -0.91
N ASP A 45 -5.56 -14.60 -1.31
CA ASP A 45 -6.41 -15.33 -0.37
C ASP A 45 -5.58 -16.21 0.56
N GLU A 46 -4.51 -16.85 0.08
CA GLU A 46 -3.56 -17.60 0.91
C GLU A 46 -2.87 -16.68 1.93
N LEU A 47 -2.39 -15.52 1.49
CA LEU A 47 -1.76 -14.53 2.37
C LEU A 47 -2.73 -14.00 3.44
N ARG A 48 -4.00 -13.83 3.08
CA ARG A 48 -5.05 -13.42 4.02
C ARG A 48 -5.33 -14.50 5.05
N GLU A 49 -5.42 -15.76 4.64
CA GLU A 49 -5.62 -16.87 5.55
C GLU A 49 -4.44 -17.01 6.53
N GLU A 50 -3.20 -16.95 6.03
CA GLU A 50 -2.01 -16.97 6.87
C GLU A 50 -2.02 -15.82 7.89
N ALA A 51 -2.34 -14.59 7.45
CA ALA A 51 -2.46 -13.45 8.34
C ALA A 51 -3.53 -13.63 9.43
N GLN A 52 -4.69 -14.21 9.08
CA GLN A 52 -5.76 -14.51 10.04
C GLN A 52 -5.31 -15.55 11.08
N ILE A 53 -4.62 -16.61 10.67
CA ILE A 53 -4.07 -17.62 11.58
C ILE A 53 -3.11 -16.97 12.59
N HIS A 54 -2.20 -16.12 12.11
CA HIS A 54 -1.28 -15.40 12.97
C HIS A 54 -2.00 -14.46 13.95
N GLU A 55 -3.00 -13.73 13.48
CA GLU A 55 -3.79 -12.84 14.32
C GLU A 55 -4.49 -13.61 15.46
N GLU A 56 -5.17 -14.71 15.13
CA GLU A 56 -5.86 -15.56 16.12
C GLU A 56 -4.87 -16.18 17.11
N ALA A 57 -3.71 -16.64 16.64
CA ALA A 57 -2.65 -17.14 17.52
C ALA A 57 -2.15 -16.05 18.50
N CYS A 58 -1.95 -14.82 18.03
CA CYS A 58 -1.58 -13.68 18.85
C CYS A 58 -2.66 -13.35 19.90
N LYS A 59 -3.93 -13.30 19.51
CA LYS A 59 -5.07 -13.08 20.43
C LYS A 59 -5.13 -14.15 21.52
N LEU A 60 -4.99 -15.42 21.14
CA LEU A 60 -4.97 -16.55 22.08
C LEU A 60 -3.78 -16.46 23.04
N GLN A 61 -2.60 -16.09 22.55
CA GLN A 61 -1.43 -15.92 23.41
C GLN A 61 -1.63 -14.76 24.41
N ALA A 62 -2.18 -13.64 23.96
CA ALA A 62 -2.47 -12.49 24.80
C ALA A 62 -3.50 -12.83 25.89
N SER A 63 -4.59 -13.52 25.54
CA SER A 63 -5.63 -13.92 26.50
C SER A 63 -5.10 -14.89 27.55
N ARG A 64 -4.29 -15.88 27.15
CA ARG A 64 -3.62 -16.80 28.10
C ARG A 64 -2.72 -16.05 29.06
N ARG A 65 -1.90 -15.12 28.57
CA ARG A 65 -1.01 -14.29 29.41
C ARG A 65 -1.78 -13.42 30.40
N TYR A 66 -2.91 -12.86 29.98
CA TYR A 66 -3.78 -12.10 30.85
C TYR A 66 -4.41 -12.99 31.93
N ASN A 67 -5.12 -14.05 31.51
CA ASN A 67 -5.86 -14.94 32.41
C ASN A 67 -4.97 -15.65 33.44
N THR A 68 -3.72 -15.96 33.10
CA THR A 68 -2.77 -16.56 34.05
C THR A 68 -2.28 -15.60 35.14
N ARG A 69 -2.33 -14.28 34.89
CA ARG A 69 -1.86 -13.24 35.83
C ARG A 69 -2.99 -12.63 36.64
N VAL A 70 -4.22 -12.73 36.17
CA VAL A 70 -5.39 -12.22 36.87
C VAL A 70 -5.70 -13.16 38.05
N ARG A 71 -5.58 -12.63 39.28
CA ARG A 71 -6.11 -13.31 40.47
C ARG A 71 -7.59 -12.99 40.62
N PRO A 72 -8.48 -13.99 40.78
CA PRO A 72 -9.89 -13.73 41.04
C PRO A 72 -10.03 -12.96 42.37
N ARG A 73 -10.78 -11.86 42.36
CA ARG A 73 -11.22 -11.16 43.57
C ARG A 73 -12.61 -11.68 43.93
N SER A 74 -12.77 -12.20 45.14
CA SER A 74 -14.09 -12.47 45.73
C SER A 74 -14.68 -11.16 46.26
N PHE A 75 -15.95 -10.91 45.95
CA PHE A 75 -16.76 -9.83 46.54
C PHE A 75 -17.64 -10.40 47.66
#